data_AF-A0A2V1GYV5-F1
#
_entry.id   AF-A0A2V1GYV5-F1
#
_cell.length_a   1.000
_cell.length_b   1.000
_cell.length_c   1.000
_cell.angle_alpha   90.00
_cell.angle_beta   90.00
_cell.angle_gamma   90.00
#
_symmetry.space_group_name_H-M   'P 1'
#
loop_
_entity.id
_entity.type
_entity.pdbx_description
1 polymer ?
#
loop_
_entity_poly.entity_id
_entity_poly.type
_entity_poly.pdbx_seq_one_letter_code
_entity_poly.pdbx_strand_id
1 'polypeptide(L)'
;MSRLFRKSFLLQRKQNQESQLSLLIPLRNESVFWPFLFSSSFFLFALTAWLFLSELPIEVEATGMVLPLGGVREINAFSEGVVTSRQGDPQRVIEAGDILLELSPLGADENFLQARRSYLENKKALVHRQLNATASQNRTLDTIALQISNIERSKKSLADLKDTLIAAADVFSKRQKQSLADQGKVLNKLMTAYQSFLFDLDKLKKSNLVNQQEYLDGLQQHSVTLQSFSELSLRSPRSSLDRQRLKKDIYDLQMLIAEQDVKLIELNHKIEETREAFLAGKDELNLEELKYRQTLLQKERDLWRGSRIIAPYSGELLAVNKTIGQGVVRGESVALLGMVDQDVRQMLVISPRAVAGNMKFSYFSQQKKITLDANFTKSAYQFVYQVQRIVADLIDVEPNLISVKQKGDRFVISLNDGSDRIKYLKLVDFDLLDIEKAPVFSSLQIIGDQWKTSELVNIALVASDQAKRITPGNGVLVKPDYVKTLAGAQLKASVRQLSKLITTSIEAEALIGTSELAQKIAGEQSGVAVIIDLKKDENGRYQWDGKPPDIPLAIGSTTKSKIRVGSVPPIEVILPLITRYFE
;
A
#
# COMPACT_ATOMS: atom_id res chain seq x y z
N MET A 1 47.37 -7.25 148.30
CA MET A 1 48.44 -7.50 147.30
C MET A 1 47.78 -8.27 146.16
N SER A 2 47.79 -7.94 144.87
CA SER A 2 48.70 -7.16 144.02
C SER A 2 48.09 -7.04 142.61
N ARG A 3 48.31 -5.88 141.96
CA ARG A 3 48.39 -5.64 140.48
C ARG A 3 47.06 -5.79 139.69
N LEU A 4 46.21 -4.76 139.54
CA LEU A 4 46.29 -3.54 138.69
C LEU A 4 46.49 -3.80 137.18
N PHE A 5 45.36 -3.97 136.49
CA PHE A 5 45.16 -3.78 135.05
C PHE A 5 45.31 -2.29 134.66
N ARG A 6 46.02 -1.99 133.57
CA ARG A 6 46.06 -0.64 132.96
C ARG A 6 45.88 -0.68 131.44
N LYS A 7 44.73 -0.15 131.00
CA LYS A 7 44.56 0.91 129.99
C LYS A 7 45.39 0.82 128.70
N SER A 8 45.04 -0.10 127.80
CA SER A 8 45.63 -0.22 126.45
C SER A 8 44.71 0.19 125.30
N PHE A 9 43.73 1.10 125.48
CA PHE A 9 42.77 1.38 124.38
C PHE A 9 42.32 2.84 124.17
N LEU A 10 42.86 3.83 124.90
CA LEU A 10 42.40 5.24 124.79
C LEU A 10 43.50 6.28 124.51
N LEU A 11 44.68 5.87 124.03
CA LEU A 11 45.72 6.81 123.58
C LEU A 11 45.96 6.80 122.06
N GLN A 12 45.28 5.94 121.30
CA GLN A 12 45.57 5.76 119.86
C GLN A 12 44.71 6.62 118.91
N ARG A 13 43.82 7.48 119.42
CA ARG A 13 42.86 8.23 118.57
C ARG A 13 42.90 9.75 118.69
N LYS A 14 43.89 10.35 119.37
CA LYS A 14 43.88 11.80 119.62
C LYS A 14 45.24 12.51 119.55
N GLN A 15 46.24 11.92 118.88
CA GLN A 15 47.61 12.48 118.86
C GLN A 15 48.34 12.31 117.51
N ASN A 16 47.63 12.39 116.39
CA ASN A 16 48.25 12.52 115.04
C ASN A 16 47.61 13.65 114.22
N GLN A 17 46.99 14.60 114.92
CA GLN A 17 46.53 15.86 114.36
C GLN A 17 47.48 16.92 114.92
N GLU A 18 48.10 17.70 114.03
CA GLU A 18 48.94 18.87 114.32
C GLU A 18 50.45 18.63 114.56
N SER A 19 51.17 18.26 113.51
CA SER A 19 52.51 18.77 113.15
C SER A 19 53.00 17.89 111.98
N GLN A 20 53.00 18.34 110.73
CA GLN A 20 53.93 19.32 110.21
C GLN A 20 53.29 20.04 109.00
N LEU A 21 52.94 21.31 109.19
CA LEU A 21 52.75 22.28 108.12
C LEU A 21 54.13 22.81 107.75
N SER A 22 54.65 22.44 106.57
CA SER A 22 55.39 23.32 105.63
C SER A 22 56.23 22.48 104.66
N LEU A 23 56.19 22.86 103.37
CA LEU A 23 56.88 22.25 102.21
C LEU A 23 56.27 20.90 101.77
N LEU A 24 55.61 20.75 100.62
CA LEU A 24 55.84 21.31 99.29
C LEU A 24 54.49 21.45 98.56
N ILE A 25 54.22 22.63 98.00
CA ILE A 25 53.25 22.79 96.92
C ILE A 25 53.85 22.03 95.72
N PRO A 26 53.26 20.94 95.19
CA PRO A 26 53.70 20.43 93.92
C PRO A 26 53.33 21.49 92.88
N LEU A 27 54.35 22.17 92.35
CA LEU A 27 54.26 23.04 91.20
C LEU A 27 53.43 22.34 90.14
N ARG A 28 52.32 22.98 89.78
CA ARG A 28 51.56 22.78 88.56
C ARG A 28 52.55 22.55 87.42
N ASN A 29 52.63 21.32 86.92
CA ASN A 29 53.51 20.97 85.81
C ASN A 29 52.96 21.64 84.53
N GLU A 30 53.37 22.88 84.29
CA GLU A 30 52.95 23.69 83.14
C GLU A 30 53.46 23.13 81.79
N SER A 31 54.26 22.06 81.81
CA SER A 31 54.84 21.47 80.59
C SER A 31 53.93 20.46 79.86
N VAL A 32 52.83 19.99 80.46
CA VAL A 32 51.86 19.08 79.80
C VAL A 32 50.65 19.84 79.27
N PHE A 33 50.43 21.07 79.72
CA PHE A 33 49.30 21.90 79.28
C PHE A 33 49.52 22.51 77.89
N TRP A 34 50.75 22.93 77.58
CA TRP A 34 51.12 23.49 76.28
C TRP A 34 50.92 22.54 75.09
N PRO A 35 51.32 21.26 75.11
CA PRO A 35 51.04 20.35 73.99
C PRO A 35 49.55 20.04 73.84
N PHE A 36 48.77 20.01 74.93
CA PHE A 36 47.31 19.87 74.87
C PHE A 36 46.63 21.11 74.28
N LEU A 37 47.07 22.32 74.64
CA LEU A 37 46.56 23.57 74.06
C LEU A 37 46.92 23.70 72.58
N PHE A 38 48.16 23.35 72.19
CA PHE A 38 48.55 23.34 70.79
C PHE A 38 47.81 22.26 70.00
N SER A 39 47.62 21.06 70.56
CA SER A 39 46.83 19.99 69.93
C SER A 39 45.36 20.41 69.76
N SER A 40 44.76 21.01 70.79
CA SER A 40 43.38 21.50 70.73
C SER A 40 43.24 22.65 69.74
N SER A 41 44.16 23.63 69.74
CA SER A 41 44.16 24.74 68.78
C SER A 41 44.42 24.26 67.35
N PHE A 42 45.29 23.27 67.15
CA PHE A 42 45.51 22.65 65.85
C PHE A 42 44.26 21.90 65.38
N PHE A 43 43.56 21.21 66.27
CA PHE A 43 42.31 20.55 65.95
C PHE A 43 41.20 21.54 65.59
N LEU A 44 41.11 22.65 66.33
CA LEU A 44 40.16 23.75 66.06
C LEU A 44 40.50 24.46 64.73
N PHE A 45 41.79 24.66 64.45
CA PHE A 45 42.27 25.19 63.18
C PHE A 45 42.00 24.22 62.03
N ALA A 46 42.22 22.92 62.23
CA ALA A 46 41.93 21.89 61.24
C ALA A 46 40.42 21.77 60.97
N LEU A 47 39.58 21.87 62.00
CA LEU A 47 38.13 21.87 61.88
C LEU A 47 37.63 23.12 61.14
N THR A 48 38.13 24.30 61.49
CA THR A 48 37.79 25.55 60.80
C THR A 48 38.28 25.54 59.36
N ALA A 49 39.53 25.14 59.12
CA ALA A 49 40.05 24.95 57.77
C ALA A 49 39.20 23.94 56.98
N TRP A 50 38.76 22.84 57.60
CA TRP A 50 37.87 21.87 56.96
C TRP A 50 36.49 22.45 56.65
N LEU A 51 35.92 23.29 57.52
CA LEU A 51 34.64 23.97 57.27
C LEU A 51 34.69 24.96 56.09
N PHE A 52 35.87 25.52 55.78
CA PHE A 52 36.06 26.44 54.66
C PHE A 52 36.55 25.77 53.38
N LEU A 53 37.42 24.76 53.48
CA LEU A 53 38.03 24.10 52.31
C LEU A 53 37.24 22.90 51.80
N SER A 54 36.31 22.35 52.59
CA SER A 54 35.49 21.23 52.10
C SER A 54 34.31 21.74 51.28
N GLU A 55 33.95 20.96 50.28
CA GLU A 55 32.84 21.22 49.38
C GLU A 55 31.75 20.17 49.62
N LEU A 56 30.57 20.59 50.07
CA LEU A 56 29.40 19.71 50.14
C LEU A 56 28.64 19.79 48.82
N PRO A 57 28.47 18.67 48.09
CA PRO A 57 27.70 18.67 46.85
C PRO A 57 26.21 18.88 47.18
N ILE A 58 25.58 19.84 46.50
CA ILE A 58 24.13 19.95 46.48
C ILE A 58 23.59 18.97 45.44
N GLU A 59 22.86 17.98 45.92
CA GLU A 59 22.17 17.00 45.08
C GLU A 59 20.68 17.27 45.06
N VAL A 60 20.09 17.21 43.86
CA VAL A 60 18.64 17.19 43.66
C VAL A 60 18.22 15.75 43.39
N GLU A 61 17.31 15.24 44.20
CA GLU A 61 16.74 13.91 43.99
C GLU A 61 15.61 13.99 42.95
N ALA A 62 15.67 13.10 41.97
CA ALA A 62 14.69 13.00 40.89
C ALA A 62 14.26 11.53 40.73
N THR A 63 12.98 11.30 40.51
CA THR A 63 12.47 9.95 40.20
C THR A 63 12.25 9.85 38.71
N GLY A 64 12.76 8.78 38.08
CA GLY A 64 12.72 8.63 36.63
C GLY A 64 12.59 7.19 36.18
N MET A 65 12.69 7.00 34.87
CA MET A 65 12.63 5.69 34.23
C MET A 65 13.57 5.67 33.03
N VAL A 66 14.25 4.54 32.83
CA VAL A 66 15.12 4.34 31.66
C VAL A 66 14.26 4.01 30.45
N LEU A 67 14.38 4.80 29.39
CA LEU A 67 13.63 4.65 28.15
C LEU A 67 14.55 4.83 26.94
N PRO A 68 14.27 4.18 25.80
CA PRO A 68 15.00 4.47 24.56
C PRO A 68 14.70 5.90 24.12
N LEU A 69 15.74 6.59 23.64
CA LEU A 69 15.67 7.90 22.99
C LEU A 69 14.98 7.71 21.63
N GLY A 70 13.66 7.60 21.69
CA GLY A 70 12.90 6.66 20.85
C GLY A 70 11.41 6.77 21.08
N GLY A 71 11.06 6.85 22.36
CA GLY A 71 9.72 6.62 22.82
C GLY A 71 9.37 5.13 22.81
N VAL A 72 8.30 4.81 23.53
CA VAL A 72 7.66 3.50 23.49
C VAL A 72 6.49 3.61 22.51
N ARG A 73 6.34 2.62 21.62
CA ARG A 73 5.21 2.55 20.69
C ARG A 73 4.23 1.49 21.17
N GLU A 74 2.95 1.86 21.18
CA GLU A 74 1.86 0.92 21.39
C GLU A 74 1.50 0.20 20.09
N ILE A 75 1.25 -1.09 20.20
CA ILE A 75 0.76 -1.91 19.12
C ILE A 75 -0.70 -2.23 19.43
N ASN A 76 -1.58 -1.70 18.58
CA ASN A 76 -3.01 -1.81 18.76
C ASN A 76 -3.59 -2.92 17.88
N ALA A 77 -4.61 -3.61 18.39
CA ALA A 77 -5.32 -4.63 17.64
C ALA A 77 -6.15 -4.04 16.50
N PHE A 78 -6.02 -4.61 15.30
CA PHE A 78 -6.78 -4.14 14.13
C PHE A 78 -8.22 -4.64 14.11
N SER A 79 -8.48 -5.80 14.72
CA SER A 79 -9.80 -6.41 14.83
C SER A 79 -10.05 -6.96 16.22
N GLU A 80 -11.31 -7.27 16.48
CA GLU A 80 -11.72 -8.04 17.65
C GLU A 80 -11.56 -9.55 17.43
N GLY A 81 -11.32 -10.28 18.51
CA GLY A 81 -11.14 -11.73 18.47
C GLY A 81 -10.57 -12.29 19.76
N VAL A 82 -10.39 -13.61 19.80
CA VAL A 82 -9.79 -14.32 20.94
C VAL A 82 -8.36 -14.71 20.61
N VAL A 83 -7.43 -14.46 21.53
CA VAL A 83 -6.02 -14.83 21.35
C VAL A 83 -5.87 -16.35 21.32
N THR A 84 -5.41 -16.89 20.19
CA THR A 84 -5.15 -18.33 20.01
C THR A 84 -3.70 -18.70 20.26
N SER A 85 -2.78 -17.81 19.88
CA SER A 85 -1.34 -18.03 20.04
C SER A 85 -0.64 -16.73 20.41
N ARG A 86 0.41 -16.85 21.20
CA ARG A 86 1.30 -15.74 21.58
C ARG A 86 2.71 -16.07 21.16
N GLN A 87 3.30 -15.22 20.33
CA GLN A 87 4.68 -15.29 19.88
C GLN A 87 5.41 -14.04 20.36
N GLY A 88 6.26 -14.17 21.37
CA GLY A 88 7.01 -13.05 21.92
C GLY A 88 7.11 -13.14 23.44
N ASP A 89 8.33 -13.37 23.91
CA ASP A 89 8.65 -13.23 25.33
C ASP A 89 9.07 -11.78 25.61
N PRO A 90 8.69 -11.22 26.77
CA PRO A 90 9.19 -9.92 27.19
C PRO A 90 10.72 -9.89 27.18
N GLN A 91 11.31 -8.73 26.85
CA GLN A 91 12.77 -8.50 26.76
C GLN A 91 13.47 -9.13 25.54
N ARG A 92 12.70 -9.67 24.59
CA ARG A 92 13.24 -10.09 23.28
C ARG A 92 13.16 -8.94 22.28
N VAL A 93 14.21 -8.79 21.47
CA VAL A 93 14.19 -7.92 20.30
C VAL A 93 13.36 -8.58 19.19
N ILE A 94 12.34 -7.88 18.74
CA ILE A 94 11.42 -8.27 17.68
C ILE A 94 11.74 -7.43 16.44
N GLU A 95 11.73 -8.07 15.28
CA GLU A 95 11.91 -7.36 14.01
C GLU A 95 10.55 -6.92 13.45
N ALA A 96 10.54 -5.78 12.74
CA ALA A 96 9.38 -5.35 11.98
C ALA A 96 8.89 -6.49 11.06
N GLY A 97 7.61 -6.79 11.18
CA GLY A 97 6.93 -7.87 10.48
C GLY A 97 6.91 -9.22 11.18
N ASP A 98 7.34 -9.34 12.43
CA ASP A 98 7.09 -10.54 13.24
C ASP A 98 5.63 -10.62 13.71
N ILE A 99 5.13 -11.83 14.00
CA ILE A 99 3.80 -12.03 14.61
C ILE A 99 3.96 -11.90 16.12
N LEU A 100 3.09 -11.12 16.75
CA LEU A 100 3.02 -11.00 18.21
C LEU A 100 1.92 -11.88 18.78
N LEU A 101 0.74 -11.81 18.18
CA LEU A 101 -0.45 -12.54 18.59
C LEU A 101 -1.18 -13.06 17.36
N GLU A 102 -1.67 -14.28 17.46
CA GLU A 102 -2.68 -14.80 16.53
C GLU A 102 -4.05 -14.73 17.22
N LEU A 103 -5.03 -14.29 16.46
CA LEU A 103 -6.41 -14.13 16.89
C LEU A 103 -7.30 -15.07 16.09
N SER A 104 -8.35 -15.57 16.74
CA SER A 104 -9.53 -16.10 16.08
C SER A 104 -10.57 -14.98 16.00
N PRO A 105 -10.70 -14.30 14.85
CA PRO A 105 -11.68 -13.24 14.67
C PRO A 105 -13.10 -13.80 14.64
N LEU A 106 -14.02 -13.16 15.36
CA LEU A 106 -15.43 -13.57 15.42
C LEU A 106 -16.10 -13.42 14.04
N GLY A 107 -16.58 -14.53 13.47
CA GLY A 107 -17.34 -14.56 12.21
C GLY A 107 -16.57 -14.23 10.92
N ALA A 108 -15.31 -13.79 10.98
CA ALA A 108 -14.56 -13.44 9.77
C ALA A 108 -14.24 -14.67 8.90
N ASP A 109 -14.00 -15.82 9.52
CA ASP A 109 -13.81 -17.09 8.80
C ASP A 109 -15.07 -17.49 8.03
N GLU A 110 -16.24 -17.43 8.67
CA GLU A 110 -17.53 -17.74 8.04
C GLU A 110 -17.83 -16.79 6.88
N ASN A 111 -17.60 -15.48 7.08
CA ASN A 111 -17.76 -14.46 6.04
C ASN A 111 -16.86 -14.72 4.82
N PHE A 112 -15.61 -15.11 5.04
CA PHE A 112 -14.68 -15.47 3.95
C PHE A 112 -15.15 -16.74 3.23
N LEU A 113 -15.53 -17.79 3.96
CA LEU A 113 -16.01 -19.04 3.37
C LEU A 113 -17.30 -18.84 2.55
N GLN A 114 -18.22 -18.00 3.04
CA GLN A 114 -19.43 -17.63 2.30
C GLN A 114 -19.08 -16.88 1.01
N ALA A 115 -18.24 -15.84 1.10
CA ALA A 115 -17.80 -15.08 -0.08
C ALA A 115 -17.11 -15.97 -1.12
N ARG A 116 -16.31 -16.94 -0.66
CA ARG A 116 -15.65 -17.93 -1.53
C ARG A 116 -16.65 -18.83 -2.24
N ARG A 117 -17.64 -19.38 -1.53
CA ARG A 117 -18.69 -20.21 -2.14
C ARG A 117 -19.46 -19.41 -3.19
N SER A 118 -19.90 -18.20 -2.83
CA SER A 118 -20.61 -17.32 -3.76
C SER A 118 -19.78 -17.00 -5.00
N TYR A 119 -18.48 -16.72 -4.86
CA TYR A 119 -17.60 -16.50 -6.01
C TYR A 119 -17.54 -17.72 -6.94
N LEU A 120 -17.34 -18.92 -6.39
CA LEU A 120 -17.24 -20.15 -7.20
C LEU A 120 -18.54 -20.49 -7.92
N GLU A 121 -19.68 -20.32 -7.26
CA GLU A 121 -21.00 -20.53 -7.86
C GLU A 121 -21.29 -19.51 -8.96
N ASN A 122 -21.06 -18.23 -8.69
CA ASN A 122 -21.25 -17.16 -9.66
C ASN A 122 -20.31 -17.30 -10.85
N LYS A 123 -19.05 -17.71 -10.63
CA LYS A 123 -18.10 -17.99 -11.71
C LYS A 123 -18.61 -19.08 -12.65
N LYS A 124 -19.15 -20.18 -12.12
CA LYS A 124 -19.77 -21.24 -12.94
C LYS A 124 -20.96 -20.69 -13.74
N ALA A 125 -21.83 -19.90 -13.10
CA ALA A 125 -22.97 -19.28 -13.76
C ALA A 125 -22.56 -18.31 -14.89
N LEU A 126 -21.54 -17.47 -14.66
CA LEU A 126 -21.00 -16.53 -15.65
C LEU A 126 -20.44 -17.27 -16.87
N VAL A 127 -19.69 -18.35 -16.66
CA VAL A 127 -19.17 -19.19 -17.76
C VAL A 127 -20.32 -19.78 -18.59
N HIS A 128 -21.38 -20.30 -17.95
CA HIS A 128 -22.55 -20.79 -18.67
C HIS A 128 -23.28 -19.69 -19.46
N ARG A 129 -23.45 -18.50 -18.87
CA ARG A 129 -24.04 -17.34 -19.57
C ARG A 129 -23.21 -16.94 -20.79
N GLN A 130 -21.88 -16.91 -20.66
CA GLN A 130 -20.98 -16.58 -21.76
C GLN A 130 -21.04 -17.61 -22.89
N LEU A 131 -21.07 -18.90 -22.56
CA LEU A 131 -21.23 -19.98 -23.56
C LEU A 131 -22.56 -19.86 -24.30
N ASN A 132 -23.66 -19.61 -23.57
CA ASN A 132 -24.99 -19.43 -24.17
C ASN A 132 -25.07 -18.18 -25.05
N ALA A 133 -24.48 -17.06 -24.60
CA ALA A 133 -24.41 -15.83 -25.39
C ALA A 133 -23.63 -16.04 -26.69
N THR A 134 -22.48 -16.72 -26.62
CA THR A 134 -21.65 -17.04 -27.80
C THR A 134 -22.41 -17.94 -28.77
N ALA A 135 -23.08 -18.99 -28.26
CA ALA A 135 -23.88 -19.88 -29.09
C ALA A 135 -25.07 -19.16 -29.74
N SER A 136 -25.74 -18.26 -29.01
CA SER A 136 -26.86 -17.44 -29.53
C SER A 136 -26.39 -16.47 -30.62
N GLN A 137 -25.24 -15.82 -30.42
CA GLN A 137 -24.63 -14.93 -31.40
C GLN A 137 -24.30 -15.69 -32.68
N ASN A 138 -23.61 -16.83 -32.58
CA ASN A 138 -23.23 -17.62 -33.74
C ASN A 138 -24.46 -18.06 -34.55
N ARG A 139 -25.51 -18.55 -33.88
CA ARG A 139 -26.78 -18.89 -34.56
C ARG A 139 -27.37 -17.71 -35.30
N THR A 140 -27.36 -16.52 -34.69
CA THR A 140 -27.90 -15.30 -35.31
C THR A 140 -27.07 -14.91 -36.53
N LEU A 141 -25.74 -14.91 -36.42
CA LEU A 141 -24.84 -14.62 -37.53
C LEU A 141 -24.99 -15.64 -38.68
N ASP A 142 -25.16 -16.92 -38.37
CA ASP A 142 -25.40 -17.96 -39.37
C ASP A 142 -26.72 -17.70 -40.13
N THR A 143 -27.80 -17.31 -39.43
CA THR A 143 -29.06 -16.97 -40.10
C THR A 143 -28.93 -15.75 -41.01
N ILE A 144 -28.18 -14.72 -40.60
CA ILE A 144 -27.93 -13.53 -41.42
C ILE A 144 -27.05 -13.89 -42.63
N ALA A 145 -26.02 -14.71 -42.44
CA ALA A 145 -25.16 -15.17 -43.52
C ALA A 145 -25.95 -15.94 -44.59
N LEU A 146 -26.91 -16.79 -44.18
CA LEU A 146 -27.83 -17.45 -45.11
C LEU A 146 -28.70 -16.44 -45.88
N GLN A 147 -29.25 -15.43 -45.20
CA GLN A 147 -30.03 -14.37 -45.86
C GLN A 147 -29.20 -13.59 -46.88
N ILE A 148 -27.97 -13.19 -46.53
CA ILE A 148 -27.03 -12.52 -47.42
C ILE A 148 -26.77 -13.40 -48.65
N SER A 149 -26.44 -14.68 -48.45
CA SER A 149 -26.19 -15.61 -49.57
C SER A 149 -27.39 -15.78 -50.51
N ASN A 150 -28.62 -15.71 -49.98
CA ASN A 150 -29.84 -15.78 -50.78
C ASN A 150 -30.04 -14.50 -51.59
N ILE A 151 -29.83 -13.34 -50.97
CA ILE A 151 -29.94 -12.03 -51.62
C ILE A 151 -28.85 -11.86 -52.70
N GLU A 152 -27.61 -12.24 -52.43
CA GLU A 152 -26.52 -12.19 -53.41
C GLU A 152 -26.82 -13.06 -54.64
N ARG A 153 -27.34 -14.28 -54.44
CA ARG A 153 -27.78 -15.15 -55.54
C ARG A 153 -28.91 -14.51 -56.34
N SER A 154 -29.91 -13.92 -55.68
CA SER A 154 -31.01 -13.22 -56.35
C SER A 154 -30.51 -11.99 -57.12
N LYS A 155 -29.68 -11.14 -56.50
CA LYS A 155 -29.06 -9.98 -57.13
C LYS A 155 -28.26 -10.36 -58.37
N LYS A 156 -27.46 -11.43 -58.29
CA LYS A 156 -26.70 -11.95 -59.43
C LYS A 156 -27.61 -12.36 -60.58
N SER A 157 -28.69 -13.11 -60.29
CA SER A 157 -29.66 -13.50 -61.32
C SER A 157 -30.34 -12.31 -61.99
N LEU A 158 -30.64 -11.24 -61.23
CA LEU A 158 -31.20 -10.00 -61.77
C LEU A 158 -30.18 -9.23 -62.62
N ALA A 159 -28.92 -9.20 -62.21
CA ALA A 159 -27.83 -8.61 -62.97
C ALA A 159 -27.62 -9.34 -64.31
N ASP A 160 -27.56 -10.67 -64.28
CA ASP A 160 -27.45 -11.52 -65.47
C ASP A 160 -28.65 -11.30 -66.42
N LEU A 161 -29.87 -11.20 -65.88
CA LEU A 161 -31.07 -10.90 -66.68
C LEU A 161 -31.01 -9.51 -67.31
N LYS A 162 -30.60 -8.49 -66.55
CA LYS A 162 -30.42 -7.13 -67.08
C LYS A 162 -29.39 -7.12 -68.21
N ASP A 163 -28.26 -7.79 -68.05
CA ASP A 163 -27.20 -7.83 -69.04
C ASP A 163 -27.63 -8.59 -70.31
N THR A 164 -28.38 -9.68 -70.17
CA THR A 164 -28.99 -10.39 -71.32
C THR A 164 -30.04 -9.53 -72.04
N LEU A 165 -30.86 -8.76 -71.31
CA LEU A 165 -31.81 -7.83 -71.93
C LEU A 165 -31.10 -6.68 -72.67
N ILE A 166 -30.03 -6.11 -72.11
CA ILE A 166 -29.21 -5.09 -72.78
C ILE A 166 -28.64 -5.66 -74.08
N ALA A 167 -28.05 -6.86 -74.04
CA ALA A 167 -27.50 -7.51 -75.22
C ALA A 167 -28.58 -7.80 -76.28
N ALA A 168 -29.76 -8.28 -75.86
CA ALA A 168 -30.89 -8.52 -76.76
C ALA A 168 -31.42 -7.21 -77.36
N ALA A 169 -31.48 -6.12 -76.57
CA ALA A 169 -31.86 -4.78 -77.01
C ALA A 169 -30.97 -4.28 -78.14
N ASP A 170 -29.65 -4.44 -77.97
CA ASP A 170 -28.65 -4.00 -78.93
C ASP A 170 -28.72 -4.80 -80.23
N VAL A 171 -28.86 -6.12 -80.13
CA VAL A 171 -29.00 -6.99 -81.31
C VAL A 171 -30.29 -6.70 -82.07
N PHE A 172 -31.42 -6.58 -81.35
CA PHE A 172 -32.72 -6.29 -81.94
C PHE A 172 -32.72 -4.91 -82.62
N SER A 173 -32.24 -3.88 -81.92
CA SER A 173 -32.19 -2.51 -82.46
C SER A 173 -31.28 -2.41 -83.69
N LYS A 174 -30.13 -3.10 -83.70
CA LYS A 174 -29.21 -3.15 -84.84
C LYS A 174 -29.84 -3.83 -86.06
N ARG A 175 -30.44 -5.02 -85.87
CA ARG A 175 -31.12 -5.76 -86.95
C ARG A 175 -32.31 -4.99 -87.50
N GLN A 176 -33.13 -4.40 -86.63
CA GLN A 176 -34.30 -3.64 -87.02
C GLN A 176 -33.91 -2.38 -87.81
N LYS A 177 -32.88 -1.65 -87.36
CA LYS A 177 -32.35 -0.48 -88.07
C LYS A 177 -31.81 -0.85 -89.46
N GLN A 178 -31.08 -1.96 -89.58
CA GLN A 178 -30.60 -2.47 -90.87
C GLN A 178 -31.76 -2.87 -91.79
N SER A 179 -32.71 -3.66 -91.31
CA SER A 179 -33.88 -4.09 -92.08
C SER A 179 -34.72 -2.91 -92.57
N LEU A 180 -34.98 -1.91 -91.72
CA LEU A 180 -35.71 -0.70 -92.10
C LEU A 180 -34.93 0.15 -93.12
N ALA A 181 -33.60 0.25 -92.97
CA ALA A 181 -32.75 0.96 -93.93
C ALA A 181 -32.73 0.26 -95.30
N ASP A 182 -32.66 -1.07 -95.32
CA ASP A 182 -32.65 -1.84 -96.57
C ASP A 182 -34.03 -1.81 -97.26
N GLN A 183 -35.12 -1.96 -96.51
CA GLN A 183 -36.50 -1.79 -97.02
C GLN A 183 -36.71 -0.37 -97.56
N GLY A 184 -36.23 0.64 -96.84
CA GLY A 184 -36.29 2.05 -97.27
C GLY A 184 -35.51 2.30 -98.56
N LYS A 185 -34.31 1.72 -98.72
CA LYS A 185 -33.51 1.82 -99.96
C LYS A 185 -34.24 1.19 -101.15
N VAL A 186 -34.82 0.00 -100.97
CA VAL A 186 -35.55 -0.71 -102.04
C VAL A 186 -36.80 0.07 -102.45
N LEU A 187 -37.61 0.50 -101.48
CA LEU A 187 -38.81 1.28 -101.74
C LEU A 187 -38.50 2.65 -102.37
N ASN A 188 -37.42 3.32 -101.94
CA ASN A 188 -37.01 4.59 -102.54
C ASN A 188 -36.56 4.42 -104.00
N LYS A 189 -35.80 3.35 -104.31
CA LYS A 189 -35.43 3.00 -105.69
C LYS A 189 -36.67 2.73 -106.55
N LEU A 190 -37.62 1.94 -106.05
CA LEU A 190 -38.90 1.67 -106.72
C LEU A 190 -39.70 2.96 -106.95
N MET A 191 -39.82 3.79 -105.92
CA MET A 191 -40.55 5.05 -105.99
C MET A 191 -39.94 6.01 -107.02
N THR A 192 -38.61 6.11 -107.06
CA THR A 192 -37.88 6.91 -108.06
C THR A 192 -38.07 6.35 -109.47
N ALA A 193 -37.99 5.02 -109.62
CA ALA A 193 -38.20 4.34 -110.91
C ALA A 193 -39.65 4.49 -111.42
N TYR A 194 -40.65 4.38 -110.54
CA TYR A 194 -42.05 4.66 -110.89
C TYR A 194 -42.29 6.14 -111.18
N GLN A 195 -41.62 7.06 -110.48
CA GLN A 195 -41.70 8.49 -110.80
C GLN A 195 -41.16 8.78 -112.20
N SER A 196 -39.98 8.23 -112.56
CA SER A 196 -39.45 8.37 -113.92
C SER A 196 -40.33 7.69 -114.95
N PHE A 197 -40.85 6.49 -114.66
CA PHE A 197 -41.74 5.75 -115.54
C PHE A 197 -43.05 6.52 -115.79
N LEU A 198 -43.67 7.07 -114.75
CA LEU A 198 -44.87 7.90 -114.88
C LEU A 198 -44.59 9.21 -115.62
N PHE A 199 -43.41 9.81 -115.45
CA PHE A 199 -43.00 10.98 -116.21
C PHE A 199 -42.81 10.68 -117.71
N ASP A 200 -42.21 9.54 -118.04
CA ASP A 200 -42.05 9.07 -119.41
C ASP A 200 -43.40 8.68 -120.03
N LEU A 201 -44.28 8.02 -119.28
CA LEU A 201 -45.65 7.75 -119.69
C LEU A 201 -46.46 9.04 -119.91
N ASP A 202 -46.28 10.06 -119.08
CA ASP A 202 -46.95 11.37 -119.25
C ASP A 202 -46.48 12.09 -120.54
N LYS A 203 -45.19 11.95 -120.90
CA LYS A 203 -44.67 12.40 -122.20
C LYS A 203 -45.27 11.61 -123.37
N LEU A 204 -45.30 10.28 -123.26
CA LEU A 204 -45.79 9.40 -124.32
C LEU A 204 -47.32 9.54 -124.54
N LYS A 205 -48.06 9.83 -123.47
CA LYS A 205 -49.49 10.18 -123.51
C LYS A 205 -49.73 11.50 -124.27
N LYS A 206 -48.89 12.52 -124.08
CA LYS A 206 -48.96 13.78 -124.86
C LYS A 206 -48.69 13.59 -126.35
N SER A 207 -47.96 12.53 -126.72
CA SER A 207 -47.74 12.11 -128.11
C SER A 207 -48.73 11.06 -128.64
N ASN A 208 -49.81 10.74 -127.90
CA ASN A 208 -50.92 9.87 -128.32
C ASN A 208 -50.54 8.39 -128.63
N LEU A 209 -49.47 7.86 -128.00
CA LEU A 209 -48.86 6.56 -128.33
C LEU A 209 -48.99 5.48 -127.24
N VAL A 210 -49.83 5.67 -126.22
CA VAL A 210 -49.91 4.77 -125.04
C VAL A 210 -51.33 4.26 -124.80
N ASN A 211 -51.46 2.98 -124.44
CA ASN A 211 -52.70 2.33 -124.06
C ASN A 211 -53.19 2.83 -122.68
N GLN A 212 -54.46 3.22 -122.57
CA GLN A 212 -55.06 3.76 -121.34
C GLN A 212 -54.99 2.80 -120.14
N GLN A 213 -54.97 1.49 -120.41
CA GLN A 213 -54.88 0.46 -119.38
C GLN A 213 -53.47 0.38 -118.76
N GLU A 214 -52.41 0.51 -119.57
CA GLU A 214 -51.01 0.52 -119.08
C GLU A 214 -50.71 1.75 -118.21
N TYR A 215 -51.35 2.88 -118.50
CA TYR A 215 -51.25 4.10 -117.70
C TYR A 215 -51.94 3.96 -116.33
N LEU A 216 -53.13 3.35 -116.30
CA LEU A 216 -53.87 3.09 -115.06
C LEU A 216 -53.14 2.07 -114.16
N ASP A 217 -52.58 1.02 -114.75
CA ASP A 217 -51.78 0.03 -114.02
C ASP A 217 -50.52 0.65 -113.39
N GLY A 218 -49.84 1.54 -114.11
CA GLY A 218 -48.70 2.30 -113.60
C GLY A 218 -49.06 3.22 -112.42
N LEU A 219 -50.19 3.92 -112.51
CA LEU A 219 -50.72 4.74 -111.40
C LEU A 219 -51.13 3.89 -110.20
N GLN A 220 -51.76 2.74 -110.42
CA GLN A 220 -52.12 1.81 -109.35
C GLN A 220 -50.87 1.31 -108.63
N GLN A 221 -49.85 0.84 -109.36
CA GLN A 221 -48.60 0.38 -108.75
C GLN A 221 -47.84 1.49 -108.01
N HIS A 222 -47.88 2.73 -108.51
CA HIS A 222 -47.32 3.87 -107.79
C HIS A 222 -48.07 4.16 -106.48
N SER A 223 -49.40 4.11 -106.48
CA SER A 223 -50.22 4.30 -105.28
C SER A 223 -49.95 3.23 -104.20
N VAL A 224 -49.80 1.96 -104.59
CA VAL A 224 -49.46 0.85 -103.70
C VAL A 224 -48.06 1.02 -103.11
N THR A 225 -47.11 1.52 -103.92
CA THR A 225 -45.74 1.82 -103.47
C THR A 225 -45.73 2.99 -102.47
N LEU A 226 -46.52 4.03 -102.72
CA LEU A 226 -46.74 5.16 -101.81
C LEU A 226 -47.35 4.71 -100.47
N GLN A 227 -48.36 3.84 -100.51
CA GLN A 227 -48.97 3.28 -99.31
C GLN A 227 -47.96 2.45 -98.51
N SER A 228 -47.20 1.57 -99.17
CA SER A 228 -46.14 0.77 -98.54
C SER A 228 -45.05 1.64 -97.89
N PHE A 229 -44.71 2.77 -98.52
CA PHE A 229 -43.77 3.75 -97.96
C PHE A 229 -44.35 4.45 -96.72
N SER A 230 -45.63 4.82 -96.75
CA SER A 230 -46.32 5.41 -95.58
C SER A 230 -46.38 4.42 -94.40
N GLU A 231 -46.66 3.14 -94.65
CA GLU A 231 -46.65 2.09 -93.63
C GLU A 231 -45.25 1.88 -93.03
N LEU A 232 -44.21 1.90 -93.88
CA LEU A 232 -42.81 1.85 -93.44
C LEU A 232 -42.47 3.05 -92.53
N SER A 233 -42.95 4.24 -92.89
CA SER A 233 -42.73 5.47 -92.10
C SER A 233 -43.41 5.41 -90.72
N LEU A 234 -44.58 4.77 -90.61
CA LEU A 234 -45.28 4.53 -89.35
C LEU A 234 -44.64 3.42 -88.48
N ARG A 235 -43.87 2.51 -89.09
CA ARG A 235 -43.13 1.45 -88.39
C ARG A 235 -41.97 2.00 -87.56
N SER A 236 -41.39 3.14 -87.96
CA SER A 236 -40.29 3.80 -87.25
C SER A 236 -40.71 4.34 -85.87
N PRO A 237 -41.79 5.13 -85.72
CA PRO A 237 -42.35 5.51 -84.42
C PRO A 237 -42.68 4.32 -83.52
N ARG A 238 -43.29 3.24 -84.04
CA ARG A 238 -43.58 2.03 -83.25
C ARG A 238 -42.32 1.40 -82.67
N SER A 239 -41.26 1.25 -83.49
CA SER A 239 -39.98 0.75 -82.99
C SER A 239 -39.32 1.64 -81.94
N SER A 240 -39.59 2.95 -81.96
CA SER A 240 -39.11 3.88 -80.93
C SER A 240 -39.81 3.66 -79.57
N LEU A 241 -41.10 3.35 -79.58
CA LEU A 241 -41.88 3.00 -78.38
C LEU A 241 -41.39 1.69 -77.77
N ASP A 242 -41.11 0.67 -78.59
CA ASP A 242 -40.56 -0.61 -78.10
C ASP A 242 -39.18 -0.42 -77.45
N ARG A 243 -38.32 0.43 -78.01
CA ARG A 243 -37.04 0.81 -77.38
C ARG A 243 -37.22 1.56 -76.06
N GLN A 244 -38.23 2.42 -75.95
CA GLN A 244 -38.52 3.12 -74.69
C GLN A 244 -39.04 2.15 -73.62
N ARG A 245 -39.89 1.19 -73.98
CA ARG A 245 -40.33 0.12 -73.08
C ARG A 245 -39.15 -0.70 -72.56
N LEU A 246 -38.28 -1.14 -73.46
CA LEU A 246 -37.12 -1.94 -73.08
C LEU A 246 -36.12 -1.17 -72.19
N LYS A 247 -35.92 0.13 -72.46
CA LYS A 247 -35.14 1.01 -71.57
C LYS A 247 -35.78 1.13 -70.19
N LYS A 248 -37.10 1.24 -70.12
CA LYS A 248 -37.83 1.24 -68.85
C LYS A 248 -37.63 -0.08 -68.10
N ASP A 249 -37.77 -1.22 -68.77
CA ASP A 249 -37.58 -2.53 -68.14
C ASP A 249 -36.15 -2.70 -67.57
N ILE A 250 -35.12 -2.22 -68.29
CA ILE A 250 -33.73 -2.20 -67.82
C ILE A 250 -33.59 -1.31 -66.57
N TYR A 251 -34.22 -0.13 -66.58
CA TYR A 251 -34.22 0.78 -65.43
C TYR A 251 -34.93 0.15 -64.23
N ASP A 252 -36.08 -0.49 -64.44
CA ASP A 252 -36.84 -1.16 -63.38
C ASP A 252 -36.02 -2.31 -62.76
N LEU A 253 -35.29 -3.09 -63.58
CA LEU A 253 -34.34 -4.09 -63.09
C LEU A 253 -33.17 -3.48 -62.32
N GLN A 254 -32.65 -2.34 -62.77
CA GLN A 254 -31.59 -1.61 -62.05
C GLN A 254 -32.09 -1.13 -60.68
N MET A 255 -33.34 -0.66 -60.60
CA MET A 255 -33.97 -0.29 -59.33
C MET A 255 -34.13 -1.49 -58.40
N LEU A 256 -34.54 -2.66 -58.91
CA LEU A 256 -34.61 -3.89 -58.11
C LEU A 256 -33.24 -4.35 -57.60
N ILE A 257 -32.18 -4.24 -58.41
CA ILE A 257 -30.80 -4.53 -57.98
C ILE A 257 -30.39 -3.58 -56.86
N ALA A 258 -30.66 -2.28 -57.01
CA ALA A 258 -30.37 -1.29 -55.98
C ALA A 258 -31.14 -1.58 -54.68
N GLU A 259 -32.39 -2.05 -54.76
CA GLU A 259 -33.16 -2.48 -53.59
C GLU A 259 -32.50 -3.67 -52.87
N GLN A 260 -31.97 -4.65 -53.61
CA GLN A 260 -31.22 -5.76 -52.99
C GLN A 260 -29.93 -5.27 -52.32
N ASP A 261 -29.25 -4.27 -52.90
CA ASP A 261 -28.06 -3.65 -52.31
C ASP A 261 -28.37 -2.95 -50.99
N VAL A 262 -29.48 -2.23 -50.90
CA VAL A 262 -29.94 -1.62 -49.64
C VAL A 262 -30.18 -2.70 -48.58
N LYS A 263 -30.82 -3.82 -48.93
CA LYS A 263 -31.04 -4.95 -48.01
C LYS A 263 -29.72 -5.57 -47.53
N LEU A 264 -28.72 -5.69 -48.40
CA LEU A 264 -27.40 -6.18 -48.01
C LEU A 264 -26.71 -5.22 -47.03
N ILE A 265 -26.81 -3.90 -47.26
CA ILE A 265 -26.27 -2.89 -46.35
C ILE A 265 -26.96 -2.99 -44.97
N GLU A 266 -28.28 -3.14 -44.94
CA GLU A 266 -29.04 -3.31 -43.69
C GLU A 266 -28.62 -4.58 -42.93
N LEU A 267 -28.47 -5.72 -43.61
CA LEU A 267 -28.01 -6.96 -42.98
C LEU A 267 -26.57 -6.85 -42.48
N ASN A 268 -25.69 -6.17 -43.21
CA ASN A 268 -24.32 -5.92 -42.76
C ASN A 268 -24.28 -5.02 -41.53
N HIS A 269 -25.09 -3.96 -41.49
CA HIS A 269 -25.26 -3.14 -40.29
C HIS A 269 -25.73 -3.99 -39.11
N LYS A 270 -26.69 -4.89 -39.34
CA LYS A 270 -27.21 -5.79 -38.30
C LYS A 270 -26.14 -6.77 -37.77
N ILE A 271 -25.21 -7.21 -38.61
CA ILE A 271 -24.04 -8.01 -38.17
C ILE A 271 -23.20 -7.21 -37.19
N GLU A 272 -22.83 -5.97 -37.54
CA GLU A 272 -22.01 -5.13 -36.70
C GLU A 272 -22.72 -4.79 -35.39
N GLU A 273 -24.00 -4.43 -35.43
CA GLU A 273 -24.82 -4.21 -34.23
C GLU A 273 -24.85 -5.45 -33.33
N THR A 274 -25.00 -6.65 -33.90
CA THR A 274 -24.98 -7.91 -33.14
C THR A 274 -23.61 -8.17 -32.51
N ARG A 275 -22.52 -7.81 -33.19
CA ARG A 275 -21.15 -7.92 -32.66
C ARG A 275 -20.90 -6.93 -31.54
N GLU A 276 -21.28 -5.68 -31.70
CA GLU A 276 -21.15 -4.64 -30.68
C GLU A 276 -21.97 -4.99 -29.43
N ALA A 277 -23.22 -5.40 -29.59
CA ALA A 277 -24.06 -5.84 -28.48
C ALA A 277 -23.46 -7.04 -27.73
N PHE A 278 -22.84 -7.98 -28.45
CA PHE A 278 -22.15 -9.11 -27.83
C PHE A 278 -20.90 -8.68 -27.06
N LEU A 279 -20.09 -7.76 -27.62
CA LEU A 279 -18.92 -7.21 -26.94
C LEU A 279 -19.32 -6.47 -25.67
N ALA A 280 -20.35 -5.62 -25.73
CA ALA A 280 -20.89 -4.92 -24.57
C ALA A 280 -21.35 -5.92 -23.49
N GLY A 281 -22.10 -6.97 -23.87
CA GLY A 281 -22.52 -8.01 -22.93
C GLY A 281 -21.33 -8.79 -22.33
N LYS A 282 -20.26 -9.02 -23.10
CA LYS A 282 -19.04 -9.66 -22.58
C LYS A 282 -18.33 -8.77 -21.55
N ASP A 283 -18.26 -7.47 -21.80
CA ASP A 283 -17.65 -6.52 -20.86
C ASP A 283 -18.47 -6.41 -19.56
N GLU A 284 -19.81 -6.44 -19.65
CA GLU A 284 -20.69 -6.51 -18.47
C GLU A 284 -20.41 -7.77 -17.63
N LEU A 285 -20.27 -8.94 -18.26
CA LEU A 285 -19.94 -10.18 -17.55
C LEU A 285 -18.55 -10.12 -16.89
N ASN A 286 -17.56 -9.54 -17.56
CA ASN A 286 -16.22 -9.34 -17.01
C ASN A 286 -16.24 -8.39 -15.80
N LEU A 287 -17.04 -7.32 -15.86
CA LEU A 287 -17.24 -6.40 -14.74
C LEU A 287 -17.93 -7.08 -13.56
N GLU A 288 -18.89 -7.98 -13.83
CA GLU A 288 -19.55 -8.78 -12.79
C GLU A 288 -18.54 -9.73 -12.11
N GLU A 289 -17.71 -10.44 -12.88
CA GLU A 289 -16.63 -11.29 -12.34
C GLU A 289 -15.67 -10.49 -11.46
N LEU A 290 -15.28 -9.30 -11.92
CA LEU A 290 -14.37 -8.42 -11.19
C LEU A 290 -14.94 -7.99 -9.84
N LYS A 291 -16.25 -7.71 -9.74
CA LYS A 291 -16.93 -7.38 -8.46
C LYS A 291 -16.89 -8.55 -7.48
N TYR A 292 -17.20 -9.76 -7.93
CA TYR A 292 -17.14 -10.95 -7.06
C TYR A 292 -15.70 -11.23 -6.61
N ARG A 293 -14.74 -11.09 -7.52
CA ARG A 293 -13.31 -11.22 -7.22
C ARG A 293 -12.86 -10.21 -6.17
N GLN A 294 -13.16 -8.93 -6.34
CA GLN A 294 -12.79 -7.88 -5.37
C GLN A 294 -13.37 -8.15 -3.99
N THR A 295 -14.64 -8.56 -3.93
CA THR A 295 -15.33 -8.90 -2.67
C THR A 295 -14.63 -10.06 -1.96
N LEU A 296 -14.30 -11.14 -2.68
CA LEU A 296 -13.58 -12.28 -2.13
C LEU A 296 -12.19 -11.87 -1.59
N LEU A 297 -11.43 -11.13 -2.39
CA LEU A 297 -10.08 -10.67 -2.03
C LEU A 297 -10.10 -9.73 -0.81
N GLN A 298 -11.12 -8.87 -0.70
CA GLN A 298 -11.30 -8.00 0.46
C GLN A 298 -11.58 -8.82 1.72
N LYS A 299 -12.53 -9.78 1.66
CA LYS A 299 -12.85 -10.64 2.80
C LYS A 299 -11.66 -11.50 3.25
N GLU A 300 -10.86 -12.01 2.31
CA GLU A 300 -9.65 -12.75 2.65
C GLU A 300 -8.59 -11.85 3.33
N ARG A 301 -8.40 -10.63 2.82
CA ARG A 301 -7.49 -9.64 3.42
C ARG A 301 -7.94 -9.26 4.82
N ASP A 302 -9.24 -9.03 5.02
CA ASP A 302 -9.81 -8.68 6.32
C ASP A 302 -9.61 -9.84 7.31
N LEU A 303 -9.83 -11.08 6.88
CA LEU A 303 -9.54 -12.27 7.67
C LEU A 303 -8.05 -12.36 8.04
N TRP A 304 -7.15 -12.13 7.08
CA TRP A 304 -5.72 -12.19 7.33
C TRP A 304 -5.26 -11.11 8.31
N ARG A 305 -5.72 -9.86 8.13
CA ARG A 305 -5.39 -8.74 9.02
C ARG A 305 -6.00 -8.90 10.41
N GLY A 306 -7.18 -9.51 10.49
CA GLY A 306 -7.87 -9.71 11.75
C GLY A 306 -7.40 -10.94 12.54
N SER A 307 -6.75 -11.90 11.89
CA SER A 307 -6.23 -13.11 12.54
C SER A 307 -4.81 -12.97 13.07
N ARG A 308 -4.09 -11.87 12.74
CA ARG A 308 -2.69 -11.69 13.10
C ARG A 308 -2.39 -10.27 13.51
N ILE A 309 -1.83 -10.10 14.70
CA ILE A 309 -1.22 -8.84 15.11
C ILE A 309 0.27 -8.93 14.83
N ILE A 310 0.73 -8.06 13.93
CA ILE A 310 2.12 -7.97 13.50
C ILE A 310 2.81 -6.78 14.14
N ALA A 311 4.12 -6.89 14.38
CA ALA A 311 4.94 -5.78 14.82
C ALA A 311 5.17 -4.80 13.65
N PRO A 312 4.67 -3.55 13.71
CA PRO A 312 4.88 -2.58 12.64
C PRO A 312 6.33 -2.05 12.62
N TYR A 313 7.00 -2.07 13.77
CA TYR A 313 8.36 -1.59 13.97
C TYR A 313 9.23 -2.68 14.58
N SER A 314 10.55 -2.56 14.40
CA SER A 314 11.55 -3.36 15.11
C SER A 314 11.84 -2.71 16.46
N GLY A 315 11.97 -3.52 17.50
CA GLY A 315 12.19 -2.99 18.84
C GLY A 315 12.25 -4.07 19.92
N GLU A 316 12.55 -3.65 21.15
CA GLU A 316 12.49 -4.54 22.32
C GLU A 316 11.06 -4.62 22.83
N LEU A 317 10.55 -5.85 22.97
CA LEU A 317 9.20 -6.09 23.49
C LEU A 317 9.19 -5.85 25.01
N LEU A 318 8.60 -4.74 25.45
CA LEU A 318 8.56 -4.35 26.86
C LEU A 318 7.45 -5.07 27.62
N ALA A 319 6.27 -5.14 27.02
CA ALA A 319 5.10 -5.79 27.61
C ALA A 319 4.19 -6.37 26.52
N VAL A 320 3.55 -7.49 26.84
CA VAL A 320 2.42 -8.04 26.07
C VAL A 320 1.27 -8.19 27.05
N ASN A 321 0.21 -7.42 26.83
CA ASN A 321 -0.87 -7.23 27.78
C ASN A 321 -1.96 -8.31 27.66
N LYS A 322 -1.77 -9.30 26.78
CA LYS A 322 -2.77 -10.32 26.45
C LYS A 322 -2.22 -11.74 26.58
N THR A 323 -3.04 -12.62 27.14
CA THR A 323 -2.78 -14.06 27.25
C THR A 323 -3.68 -14.87 26.33
N ILE A 324 -3.28 -16.12 26.04
CA ILE A 324 -4.07 -17.06 25.26
C ILE A 324 -5.46 -17.24 25.92
N GLY A 325 -6.51 -17.22 25.11
CA GLY A 325 -7.91 -17.35 25.53
C GLY A 325 -8.59 -16.03 25.92
N GLN A 326 -7.87 -14.92 26.01
CA GLN A 326 -8.48 -13.61 26.27
C GLN A 326 -9.06 -12.97 25.01
N GLY A 327 -10.16 -12.24 25.19
CA GLY A 327 -10.71 -11.37 24.15
C GLY A 327 -9.87 -10.10 23.97
N VAL A 328 -9.78 -9.67 22.72
CA VAL A 328 -9.17 -8.41 22.31
C VAL A 328 -10.21 -7.61 21.55
N VAL A 329 -10.29 -6.32 21.82
CA VAL A 329 -11.18 -5.39 21.11
C VAL A 329 -10.38 -4.58 20.08
N ARG A 330 -11.03 -4.19 18.98
CA ARG A 330 -10.41 -3.32 17.99
C ARG A 330 -9.93 -2.01 18.62
N GLY A 331 -8.67 -1.65 18.35
CA GLY A 331 -8.01 -0.45 18.87
C GLY A 331 -7.39 -0.63 20.26
N GLU A 332 -7.60 -1.78 20.91
CA GLU A 332 -7.00 -2.08 22.19
C GLU A 332 -5.48 -2.26 22.07
N SER A 333 -4.73 -1.70 23.03
CA SER A 333 -3.28 -1.84 23.13
C SER A 333 -2.92 -3.25 23.59
N VAL A 334 -2.21 -4.01 22.74
CA VAL A 334 -1.87 -5.41 23.02
C VAL A 334 -0.40 -5.61 23.40
N ALA A 335 0.48 -4.71 22.97
CA ALA A 335 1.90 -4.80 23.23
C ALA A 335 2.57 -3.42 23.23
N LEU A 336 3.62 -3.30 24.03
CA LEU A 336 4.48 -2.12 24.12
C LEU A 336 5.86 -2.46 23.57
N LEU A 337 6.34 -1.63 22.63
CA LEU A 337 7.61 -1.82 21.95
C LEU A 337 8.54 -0.64 22.21
N GLY A 338 9.73 -0.91 22.76
CA GLY A 338 10.82 0.07 22.84
C GLY A 338 11.52 0.16 21.49
N MET A 339 11.55 1.35 20.89
CA MET A 339 12.12 1.54 19.55
C MET A 339 13.64 1.28 19.54
N VAL A 340 14.10 0.55 18.54
CA VAL A 340 15.53 0.30 18.27
C VAL A 340 15.86 0.83 16.87
N ASP A 341 17.15 1.06 16.62
CA ASP A 341 17.65 1.53 15.33
C ASP A 341 17.17 0.61 14.20
N GLN A 342 16.51 1.22 13.23
CA GLN A 342 15.91 0.50 12.12
C GLN A 342 15.78 1.40 10.90
N ASP A 343 15.69 0.75 9.75
CA ASP A 343 15.39 1.37 8.47
C ASP A 343 14.00 0.97 8.02
N VAL A 344 13.47 1.72 7.07
CA VAL A 344 12.18 1.41 6.46
C VAL A 344 12.30 0.15 5.60
N ARG A 345 11.30 -0.72 5.74
CA ARG A 345 11.19 -1.98 5.02
C ARG A 345 9.83 -2.07 4.33
N GLN A 346 9.71 -3.03 3.44
CA GLN A 346 8.42 -3.41 2.88
C GLN A 346 8.10 -4.85 3.19
N MET A 347 6.87 -5.11 3.60
CA MET A 347 6.33 -6.44 3.78
C MET A 347 5.43 -6.78 2.61
N LEU A 348 5.88 -7.75 1.81
CA LEU A 348 5.03 -8.43 0.86
C LEU A 348 4.30 -9.57 1.57
N VAL A 349 2.98 -9.47 1.65
CA VAL A 349 2.10 -10.50 2.17
C VAL A 349 1.53 -11.26 0.98
N ILE A 350 1.67 -12.58 1.00
CA ILE A 350 1.07 -13.48 0.02
C ILE A 350 0.11 -14.39 0.78
N SER A 351 -1.12 -14.57 0.31
CA SER A 351 -2.03 -15.50 0.97
C SER A 351 -1.37 -16.87 1.14
N PRO A 352 -1.45 -17.51 2.32
CA PRO A 352 -0.92 -18.85 2.54
C PRO A 352 -1.61 -19.91 1.66
N ARG A 353 -2.72 -19.56 1.00
CA ARG A 353 -3.46 -20.40 0.06
C ARG A 353 -2.98 -20.25 -1.39
N ALA A 354 -2.07 -19.30 -1.67
CA ALA A 354 -1.55 -19.08 -3.01
C ALA A 354 -0.69 -20.26 -3.47
N VAL A 355 -1.00 -20.78 -4.66
CA VAL A 355 -0.27 -21.89 -5.28
C VAL A 355 0.50 -21.42 -6.50
N ALA A 356 -0.14 -20.61 -7.34
CA ALA A 356 0.44 -20.11 -8.58
C ALA A 356 -0.17 -18.76 -8.94
N GLY A 357 0.45 -18.04 -9.86
CA GLY A 357 -0.11 -16.80 -10.38
C GLY A 357 0.94 -15.78 -10.73
N ASN A 358 0.51 -14.52 -10.82
CA ASN A 358 1.39 -13.44 -11.22
C ASN A 358 1.27 -12.24 -10.28
N MET A 359 2.36 -11.50 -10.09
CA MET A 359 2.37 -10.21 -9.40
C MET A 359 3.14 -9.20 -10.24
N LYS A 360 2.63 -7.98 -10.35
CA LYS A 360 3.31 -6.88 -11.03
C LYS A 360 3.72 -5.83 -10.02
N PHE A 361 5.02 -5.58 -9.97
CA PHE A 361 5.60 -4.52 -9.16
C PHE A 361 5.94 -3.33 -10.04
N SER A 362 5.82 -2.14 -9.47
CA SER A 362 6.25 -0.90 -10.10
C SER A 362 7.15 -0.09 -9.20
N TYR A 363 8.07 0.62 -9.83
CA TYR A 363 8.93 1.59 -9.20
C TYR A 363 9.04 2.81 -10.13
N PHE A 364 8.50 3.95 -9.69
CA PHE A 364 8.27 5.12 -10.53
C PHE A 364 7.54 4.77 -11.85
N SER A 365 8.25 4.72 -12.98
CA SER A 365 7.71 4.41 -14.30
C SER A 365 7.98 2.97 -14.77
N GLN A 366 8.89 2.25 -14.11
CA GLN A 366 9.25 0.90 -14.49
C GLN A 366 8.31 -0.13 -13.85
N GLN A 367 7.98 -1.18 -14.60
CA GLN A 367 7.16 -2.28 -14.11
C GLN A 367 7.82 -3.62 -14.44
N LYS A 368 7.79 -4.55 -13.48
CA LYS A 368 8.23 -5.92 -13.68
C LYS A 368 7.22 -6.90 -13.12
N LYS A 369 7.05 -8.00 -13.85
CA LYS A 369 6.14 -9.10 -13.51
C LYS A 369 6.93 -10.25 -12.90
N ILE A 370 6.44 -10.77 -11.78
CA ILE A 370 6.89 -12.02 -11.15
C ILE A 370 5.82 -13.07 -11.40
N THR A 371 6.24 -14.26 -11.83
CA THR A 371 5.36 -15.42 -11.99
C THR A 371 5.65 -16.41 -10.86
N LEU A 372 4.61 -16.82 -10.14
CA LEU A 372 4.66 -17.91 -9.19
C LEU A 372 4.20 -19.20 -9.87
N ASP A 373 5.09 -20.19 -9.89
CA ASP A 373 4.80 -21.52 -10.39
C ASP A 373 4.27 -22.43 -9.27
N ALA A 374 3.49 -23.46 -9.64
CA ALA A 374 2.81 -24.36 -8.70
C ALA A 374 3.74 -25.12 -7.72
N ASN A 375 5.05 -25.18 -7.99
CA ASN A 375 6.06 -25.81 -7.12
C ASN A 375 6.58 -24.89 -6.00
N PHE A 376 6.06 -23.67 -5.89
CA PHE A 376 6.48 -22.62 -4.96
C PHE A 376 6.50 -23.05 -3.48
N THR A 377 5.55 -23.88 -3.04
CA THR A 377 5.49 -24.37 -1.65
C THR A 377 6.73 -25.17 -1.23
N LYS A 378 7.55 -25.66 -2.18
CA LYS A 378 8.80 -26.39 -1.89
C LYS A 378 10.06 -25.56 -2.07
N SER A 379 10.02 -24.39 -2.72
CA SER A 379 11.23 -23.61 -3.07
C SER A 379 11.14 -22.13 -2.67
N ALA A 380 10.79 -21.88 -1.40
CA ALA A 380 10.98 -20.63 -0.66
C ALA A 380 12.20 -19.79 -1.14
N TYR A 381 13.36 -20.45 -1.25
CA TYR A 381 14.61 -19.84 -1.71
C TYR A 381 14.57 -19.30 -3.15
N GLN A 382 13.94 -20.02 -4.08
CA GLN A 382 13.83 -19.57 -5.48
C GLN A 382 13.01 -18.29 -5.58
N PHE A 383 11.93 -18.19 -4.80
CA PHE A 383 11.10 -17.01 -4.80
C PHE A 383 11.80 -15.81 -4.14
N VAL A 384 12.46 -16.01 -3.00
CA VAL A 384 13.30 -15.00 -2.36
C VAL A 384 14.30 -14.42 -3.38
N TYR A 385 14.98 -15.29 -4.12
CA TYR A 385 15.93 -14.88 -5.16
C TYR A 385 15.26 -14.12 -6.32
N GLN A 386 14.10 -14.58 -6.79
CA GLN A 386 13.36 -13.89 -7.85
C GLN A 386 12.90 -12.48 -7.42
N VAL A 387 12.37 -12.36 -6.20
CA VAL A 387 11.97 -11.06 -5.63
C VAL A 387 13.20 -10.16 -5.49
N GLN A 388 14.30 -10.65 -4.93
CA GLN A 388 15.54 -9.89 -4.80
C GLN A 388 16.00 -9.33 -6.14
N ARG A 389 16.09 -10.18 -7.16
CA ARG A 389 16.53 -9.77 -8.51
C ARG A 389 15.58 -8.76 -9.14
N ILE A 390 14.27 -8.97 -9.03
CA ILE A 390 13.28 -8.08 -9.67
C ILE A 390 13.24 -6.71 -8.98
N VAL A 391 13.35 -6.69 -7.65
CA VAL A 391 13.45 -5.45 -6.89
C VAL A 391 14.77 -4.75 -7.19
N ALA A 392 15.89 -5.48 -7.31
CA ALA A 392 17.20 -4.95 -7.68
C ALA A 392 17.15 -4.24 -9.03
N ASP A 393 16.58 -4.92 -10.02
CA ASP A 393 16.45 -4.36 -11.35
C ASP A 393 15.47 -3.17 -11.40
N LEU A 394 14.41 -3.16 -10.59
CA LEU A 394 13.43 -2.05 -10.55
C LEU A 394 13.99 -0.80 -9.87
N ILE A 395 14.79 -0.98 -8.83
CA ILE A 395 15.37 0.12 -8.04
C ILE A 395 16.73 0.53 -8.63
N ASP A 396 17.27 -0.20 -9.60
CA ASP A 396 18.59 0.03 -10.19
C ASP A 396 19.69 0.01 -9.11
N VAL A 397 19.73 -1.09 -8.37
CA VAL A 397 20.66 -1.33 -7.25
C VAL A 397 21.21 -2.75 -7.37
N GLU A 398 22.44 -2.98 -6.93
CA GLU A 398 23.01 -4.33 -6.90
C GLU A 398 22.13 -5.29 -6.05
N PRO A 399 21.88 -6.54 -6.50
CA PRO A 399 20.99 -7.48 -5.80
C PRO A 399 21.40 -7.83 -4.38
N ASN A 400 22.70 -7.73 -4.05
CA ASN A 400 23.27 -7.96 -2.72
C ASN A 400 22.83 -6.92 -1.67
N LEU A 401 22.42 -5.72 -2.10
CA LEU A 401 21.91 -4.67 -1.23
C LEU A 401 20.43 -4.87 -0.87
N ILE A 402 19.75 -5.85 -1.47
CA ILE A 402 18.37 -6.19 -1.13
C ILE A 402 18.34 -7.49 -0.35
N SER A 403 17.92 -7.40 0.92
CA SER A 403 17.64 -8.58 1.72
C SER A 403 16.15 -8.89 1.70
N VAL A 404 15.79 -10.11 1.33
CA VAL A 404 14.42 -10.61 1.43
C VAL A 404 14.40 -11.76 2.43
N LYS A 405 13.79 -11.54 3.59
CA LYS A 405 13.61 -12.55 4.63
C LYS A 405 12.20 -13.12 4.57
N GLN A 406 12.07 -14.43 4.39
CA GLN A 406 10.77 -15.10 4.48
C GLN A 406 10.41 -15.36 5.95
N LYS A 407 9.19 -14.98 6.33
CA LYS A 407 8.61 -15.16 7.67
C LYS A 407 7.22 -15.80 7.55
N GLY A 408 7.19 -17.07 7.16
CA GLY A 408 5.96 -17.81 6.85
C GLY A 408 5.39 -17.40 5.49
N ASP A 409 4.20 -16.82 5.49
CA ASP A 409 3.45 -16.29 4.34
C ASP A 409 3.81 -14.83 3.98
N ARG A 410 4.81 -14.27 4.66
CA ARG A 410 5.28 -12.89 4.50
C ARG A 410 6.73 -12.86 4.05
N PHE A 411 7.06 -11.87 3.25
CA PHE A 411 8.41 -11.59 2.80
C PHE A 411 8.76 -10.16 3.19
N VAL A 412 9.71 -10.02 4.10
CA VAL A 412 10.22 -8.71 4.52
C VAL A 412 11.39 -8.35 3.61
N ILE A 413 11.18 -7.31 2.81
CA ILE A 413 12.12 -6.74 1.84
C ILE A 413 12.73 -5.50 2.49
N SER A 414 14.05 -5.48 2.61
CA SER A 414 14.79 -4.31 3.09
C SER A 414 15.98 -4.01 2.20
N LEU A 415 16.35 -2.74 2.20
CA LEU A 415 17.48 -2.22 1.46
C LEU A 415 18.61 -1.90 2.44
N ASN A 416 19.78 -2.50 2.21
CA ASN A 416 20.93 -2.45 3.11
C ASN A 416 21.82 -1.21 2.86
N ASP A 417 21.44 -0.32 1.95
CA ASP A 417 22.16 0.92 1.62
C ASP A 417 21.74 2.10 2.53
N GLY A 418 20.83 1.87 3.49
CA GLY A 418 20.30 2.90 4.38
C GLY A 418 19.34 3.88 3.70
N SER A 419 18.97 3.64 2.43
CA SER A 419 18.10 4.52 1.67
C SER A 419 16.62 4.17 1.83
N ASP A 420 15.79 5.21 1.80
CA ASP A 420 14.34 5.10 1.85
C ASP A 420 13.68 4.77 0.50
N ARG A 421 14.51 4.46 -0.51
CA ARG A 421 14.05 4.24 -1.88
C ARG A 421 13.02 3.13 -1.95
N ILE A 422 13.11 2.11 -1.09
CA ILE A 422 12.17 1.00 -1.05
C ILE A 422 10.72 1.45 -0.85
N LYS A 423 10.44 2.62 -0.23
CA LYS A 423 9.09 3.15 0.00
C LYS A 423 8.27 3.34 -1.29
N TYR A 424 8.93 3.59 -2.42
CA TYR A 424 8.25 3.86 -3.69
C TYR A 424 7.91 2.59 -4.49
N LEU A 425 8.34 1.41 -4.03
CA LEU A 425 7.95 0.15 -4.63
C LEU A 425 6.46 -0.10 -4.36
N LYS A 426 5.69 -0.40 -5.41
CA LYS A 426 4.26 -0.65 -5.32
C LYS A 426 3.89 -1.97 -5.98
N LEU A 427 2.97 -2.71 -5.37
CA LEU A 427 2.27 -3.82 -6.02
C LEU A 427 1.10 -3.25 -6.82
N VAL A 428 1.18 -3.27 -8.15
CA VAL A 428 0.17 -2.68 -9.05
C VAL A 428 -0.99 -3.62 -9.29
N ASP A 429 -0.67 -4.89 -9.50
CA ASP A 429 -1.61 -5.90 -9.95
C ASP A 429 -1.16 -7.27 -9.46
N PHE A 430 -2.11 -8.14 -9.16
CA PHE A 430 -1.84 -9.52 -8.79
C PHE A 430 -2.98 -10.42 -9.26
N ASP A 431 -2.59 -11.58 -9.77
CA ASP A 431 -3.48 -12.63 -10.23
C ASP A 431 -2.99 -13.95 -9.65
N LEU A 432 -3.17 -14.09 -8.34
CA LEU A 432 -2.79 -15.27 -7.58
C LEU A 432 -3.98 -16.18 -7.42
N LEU A 433 -3.74 -17.48 -7.54
CA LEU A 433 -4.75 -18.52 -7.50
C LEU A 433 -4.40 -19.57 -6.45
N ASP A 434 -5.43 -20.12 -5.82
CA ASP A 434 -5.31 -21.31 -4.98
C ASP A 434 -5.46 -22.62 -5.76
N ILE A 435 -5.48 -23.73 -5.04
CA ILE A 435 -5.61 -25.09 -5.59
C ILE A 435 -6.89 -25.26 -6.43
N GLU A 436 -7.96 -24.56 -6.06
CA GLU A 436 -9.26 -24.61 -6.74
C GLU A 436 -9.41 -23.52 -7.82
N LYS A 437 -8.34 -22.78 -8.13
CA LYS A 437 -8.33 -21.63 -9.05
C LYS A 437 -9.22 -20.47 -8.59
N ALA A 438 -9.43 -20.33 -7.29
CA ALA A 438 -10.01 -19.13 -6.70
C ALA A 438 -8.92 -18.04 -6.52
N PRO A 439 -9.25 -16.76 -6.76
CA PRO A 439 -8.29 -15.68 -6.61
C PRO A 439 -8.00 -15.46 -5.13
N VAL A 440 -6.72 -15.25 -4.82
CA VAL A 440 -6.24 -14.99 -3.46
C VAL A 440 -5.51 -13.67 -3.36
N PHE A 441 -5.52 -13.07 -2.17
CA PHE A 441 -4.96 -11.74 -1.99
C PHE A 441 -3.42 -11.74 -1.91
N SER A 442 -2.85 -10.61 -2.35
CA SER A 442 -1.51 -10.18 -1.95
C SER A 442 -1.55 -8.70 -1.59
N SER A 443 -0.64 -8.26 -0.73
CA SER A 443 -0.49 -6.85 -0.40
C SER A 443 0.97 -6.51 -0.13
N LEU A 444 1.36 -5.30 -0.50
CA LEU A 444 2.67 -4.73 -0.16
C LEU A 444 2.45 -3.59 0.82
N GLN A 445 3.07 -3.67 1.99
CA GLN A 445 2.88 -2.72 3.09
C GLN A 445 4.23 -2.17 3.52
N ILE A 446 4.27 -0.89 3.85
CA ILE A 446 5.47 -0.28 4.45
C ILE A 446 5.48 -0.62 5.93
N ILE A 447 6.61 -1.08 6.43
CA ILE A 447 6.87 -1.38 7.84
C ILE A 447 8.22 -0.82 8.26
N GLY A 448 8.44 -0.68 9.56
CA GLY A 448 9.59 0.03 10.09
C GLY A 448 9.46 1.54 9.93
N ASP A 449 10.46 2.25 10.45
CA ASP A 449 10.60 3.70 10.34
C ASP A 449 12.09 4.04 10.19
N GLN A 450 12.42 5.25 9.77
CA GLN A 450 13.81 5.73 9.79
C GLN A 450 14.13 6.17 11.21
N TRP A 451 14.59 5.23 12.04
CA TRP A 451 14.99 5.52 13.42
C TRP A 451 16.47 5.23 13.62
N LYS A 452 17.22 6.28 13.97
CA LYS A 452 18.68 6.23 14.18
C LYS A 452 19.04 6.87 15.52
N THR A 453 18.48 6.35 16.61
CA THR A 453 19.00 6.53 17.97
C THR A 453 18.43 5.45 18.89
N SER A 454 19.23 4.44 19.24
CA SER A 454 18.90 3.41 20.24
C SER A 454 19.50 3.72 21.62
N GLU A 455 19.92 4.96 21.85
CA GLU A 455 20.50 5.37 23.13
C GLU A 455 19.44 5.31 24.23
N LEU A 456 19.75 4.59 25.31
CA LEU A 456 18.91 4.65 26.51
C LEU A 456 19.18 5.98 27.23
N VAL A 457 18.12 6.72 27.48
CA VAL A 457 18.12 7.88 28.35
C VAL A 457 17.32 7.60 29.60
N ASN A 458 17.65 8.30 30.67
CA ASN A 458 16.80 8.35 31.82
C ASN A 458 15.95 9.61 31.77
N ILE A 459 14.63 9.44 31.74
CA ILE A 459 13.68 10.55 31.84
C ILE A 459 13.30 10.66 33.31
N ALA A 460 13.80 11.70 33.99
CA ALA A 460 13.53 11.93 35.40
C ALA A 460 12.64 13.17 35.60
N LEU A 461 11.67 13.08 36.49
CA LEU A 461 10.84 14.20 36.91
C LEU A 461 11.44 14.86 38.15
N VAL A 462 11.55 16.18 38.08
CA VAL A 462 12.05 17.03 39.17
C VAL A 462 10.97 18.05 39.55
N ALA A 463 10.82 18.33 40.84
CA ALA A 463 9.93 19.39 41.31
C ALA A 463 10.31 20.76 40.71
N SER A 464 9.30 21.56 40.37
CA SER A 464 9.49 22.81 39.60
C SER A 464 10.36 23.86 40.30
N ASP A 465 10.43 23.83 41.64
CA ASP A 465 11.29 24.68 42.47
C ASP A 465 12.78 24.29 42.36
N GLN A 466 13.07 22.99 42.34
CA GLN A 466 14.43 22.45 42.22
C GLN A 466 14.93 22.44 40.78
N ALA A 467 14.02 22.30 39.80
CA ALA A 467 14.33 22.28 38.37
C ALA A 467 15.05 23.56 37.88
N LYS A 468 14.75 24.72 38.47
CA LYS A 468 15.40 26.00 38.11
C LYS A 468 16.90 26.03 38.32
N ARG A 469 17.40 25.19 39.24
CA ARG A 469 18.82 25.12 39.57
C ARG A 469 19.59 24.20 38.62
N ILE A 470 18.89 23.30 37.91
CA ILE A 470 19.51 22.31 37.03
C ILE A 470 19.84 22.94 35.68
N THR A 471 21.07 22.71 35.21
CA THR A 471 21.55 23.16 33.90
C THR A 471 22.00 21.98 33.03
N PRO A 472 21.87 22.06 31.69
CA PRO A 472 22.49 21.10 30.79
C PRO A 472 23.99 20.93 31.10
N GLY A 473 24.47 19.69 31.10
CA GLY A 473 25.84 19.33 31.44
C GLY A 473 26.08 18.91 32.90
N ASN A 474 25.12 19.14 33.82
CA ASN A 474 25.26 18.71 35.21
C ASN A 474 25.47 17.20 35.32
N GLY A 475 26.40 16.77 36.18
CA GLY A 475 26.67 15.37 36.44
C GLY A 475 25.53 14.72 37.22
N VAL A 476 25.10 13.54 36.78
CA VAL A 476 24.01 12.78 37.39
C VAL A 476 24.48 11.39 37.75
N LEU A 477 24.09 10.93 38.93
CA LEU A 477 24.21 9.54 39.34
C LEU A 477 22.81 8.90 39.33
N VAL A 478 22.61 7.91 38.47
CA VAL A 478 21.32 7.24 38.29
C VAL A 478 21.37 5.87 38.94
N LYS A 479 20.51 5.63 39.94
CA LYS A 479 20.39 4.35 40.64
C LYS A 479 19.12 3.63 40.20
N PRO A 480 19.20 2.47 39.54
CA PRO A 480 18.03 1.64 39.26
C PRO A 480 17.45 1.01 40.54
N ASP A 481 16.13 0.92 40.64
CA ASP A 481 15.43 0.48 41.85
C ASP A 481 15.69 -1.00 42.20
N TYR A 482 16.02 -1.84 41.20
CA TYR A 482 16.38 -3.25 41.42
C TYR A 482 17.72 -3.44 42.14
N VAL A 483 18.54 -2.38 42.30
CA VAL A 483 19.84 -2.44 42.99
C VAL A 483 19.68 -2.09 44.47
N LYS A 484 19.47 -3.11 45.31
CA LYS A 484 19.14 -2.97 46.74
C LYS A 484 20.33 -2.72 47.70
N THR A 485 21.58 -2.67 47.23
CA THR A 485 22.76 -2.62 48.12
C THR A 485 23.14 -1.20 48.57
N LEU A 486 23.67 -1.08 49.79
CA LEU A 486 24.16 0.17 50.42
C LEU A 486 25.39 0.76 49.70
N ALA A 487 26.19 -0.08 49.03
CA ALA A 487 27.29 0.32 48.13
C ALA A 487 26.89 0.21 46.63
N GLY A 488 25.59 0.33 46.35
CA GLY A 488 24.99 0.01 45.05
C GLY A 488 25.60 0.78 43.88
N ALA A 489 25.75 0.08 42.77
CA ALA A 489 26.24 0.63 41.51
C ALA A 489 25.33 1.74 41.00
N GLN A 490 25.89 2.89 40.68
CA GLN A 490 25.16 4.03 40.11
C GLN A 490 25.67 4.32 38.71
N LEU A 491 24.79 4.56 37.76
CA LEU A 491 25.16 4.92 36.40
C LEU A 491 25.64 6.37 36.37
N LYS A 492 26.83 6.60 35.82
CA LYS A 492 27.34 7.95 35.53
C LYS A 492 26.61 8.50 34.33
N ALA A 493 26.05 9.69 34.49
CA ALA A 493 25.21 10.31 33.49
C ALA A 493 25.41 11.84 33.47
N SER A 494 24.85 12.50 32.47
CA SER A 494 24.84 13.97 32.37
C SER A 494 23.51 14.49 31.86
N VAL A 495 23.08 15.64 32.36
CA VAL A 495 21.84 16.28 31.90
C VAL A 495 22.01 16.72 30.44
N ARG A 496 21.19 16.19 29.53
CA ARG A 496 21.15 16.62 28.12
C ARG A 496 20.34 17.91 28.00
N GLN A 497 19.10 17.86 28.46
CA GLN A 497 18.14 18.95 28.29
C GLN A 497 17.03 18.89 29.36
N LEU A 498 16.50 20.06 29.70
CA LEU A 498 15.28 20.20 30.48
C LEU A 498 14.10 20.48 29.54
N SER A 499 12.97 19.83 29.78
CA SER A 499 11.72 20.18 29.10
C SER A 499 11.32 21.62 29.45
N LYS A 500 10.89 22.39 28.45
CA LYS A 500 10.49 23.80 28.62
C LYS A 500 9.10 23.95 29.26
N LEU A 501 8.36 22.84 29.41
CA LEU A 501 6.96 22.81 29.83
C LEU A 501 6.79 21.92 31.08
N ILE A 502 5.91 22.36 31.98
CA ILE A 502 5.52 21.59 33.18
C ILE A 502 4.78 20.36 32.68
N THR A 503 5.34 19.17 32.94
CA THR A 503 4.83 17.94 32.33
C THR A 503 3.53 17.53 33.02
N THR A 504 2.40 17.85 32.38
CA THR A 504 1.09 17.25 32.72
C THR A 504 1.03 15.81 32.20
N SER A 505 0.08 15.00 32.67
CA SER A 505 -0.08 13.60 32.21
C SER A 505 -0.12 13.46 30.68
N ILE A 506 -0.68 14.46 29.99
CA ILE A 506 -0.84 14.49 28.52
C ILE A 506 0.51 14.76 27.83
N GLU A 507 1.37 15.60 28.41
CA GLU A 507 2.70 15.90 27.85
C GLU A 507 3.73 14.81 28.19
N ALA A 508 3.59 14.16 29.35
CA ALA A 508 4.35 12.96 29.68
C ALA A 508 4.03 11.84 28.67
N GLU A 509 2.76 11.68 28.30
CA GLU A 509 2.33 10.75 27.25
C GLU A 509 2.94 11.11 25.89
N ALA A 510 3.03 12.39 25.53
CA ALA A 510 3.68 12.81 24.28
C ALA A 510 5.19 12.50 24.23
N LEU A 511 5.88 12.53 25.38
CA LEU A 511 7.32 12.25 25.48
C LEU A 511 7.64 10.76 25.59
N ILE A 512 6.81 10.00 26.31
CA ILE A 512 7.03 8.59 26.63
C ILE A 512 6.34 7.68 25.60
N GLY A 513 5.26 8.17 24.97
CA GLY A 513 4.50 7.51 23.92
C GLY A 513 3.32 6.66 24.41
N THR A 514 3.14 6.51 25.73
CA THR A 514 2.08 5.68 26.33
C THR A 514 1.51 6.31 27.60
N SER A 515 0.20 6.18 27.80
CA SER A 515 -0.50 6.75 28.96
C SER A 515 -0.20 6.01 30.28
N GLU A 516 -0.03 4.68 30.23
CA GLU A 516 0.28 3.86 31.42
C GLU A 516 1.66 4.16 32.01
N LEU A 517 2.68 4.35 31.17
CA LEU A 517 4.04 4.65 31.65
C LEU A 517 4.15 6.10 32.12
N ALA A 518 3.48 7.02 31.42
CA ALA A 518 3.35 8.40 31.85
C ALA A 518 2.73 8.50 33.26
N GLN A 519 1.68 7.71 33.54
CA GLN A 519 1.05 7.69 34.87
C GLN A 519 1.97 7.10 35.96
N LYS A 520 2.74 6.05 35.63
CA LYS A 520 3.73 5.46 36.56
C LYS A 520 4.88 6.40 36.90
N ILE A 521 5.31 7.23 35.95
CA ILE A 521 6.40 8.20 36.13
C ILE A 521 5.88 9.46 36.83
N ALA A 522 4.74 10.00 36.40
CA ALA A 522 4.17 11.25 36.92
C ALA A 522 3.65 11.13 38.37
N GLY A 523 3.10 9.98 38.77
CA GLY A 523 2.51 9.82 40.10
C GLY A 523 1.52 10.96 40.43
N GLU A 524 1.61 11.51 41.65
CA GLU A 524 0.87 12.72 42.09
C GLU A 524 1.65 14.04 41.88
N GLN A 525 2.90 14.00 41.39
CA GLN A 525 3.79 15.17 41.40
C GLN A 525 3.94 15.77 40.00
N SER A 526 3.43 17.01 39.85
CA SER A 526 3.70 17.84 38.67
C SER A 526 5.11 18.42 38.74
N GLY A 527 5.92 18.18 37.71
CA GLY A 527 7.33 18.55 37.68
C GLY A 527 7.84 18.84 36.28
N VAL A 528 9.12 19.19 36.19
CA VAL A 528 9.84 19.40 34.93
C VAL A 528 10.55 18.10 34.57
N ALA A 529 10.28 17.57 33.38
CA ALA A 529 11.00 16.41 32.85
C ALA A 529 12.43 16.81 32.45
N VAL A 530 13.41 16.05 32.96
CA VAL A 530 14.84 16.19 32.69
C VAL A 530 15.31 14.95 31.94
N ILE A 531 15.86 15.16 30.75
CA ILE A 531 16.42 14.10 29.90
C ILE A 531 17.89 13.94 30.27
N ILE A 532 18.25 12.76 30.74
CA ILE A 532 19.58 12.43 31.27
C ILE A 532 20.25 11.37 30.39
N ASP A 533 21.43 11.69 29.88
CA ASP A 533 22.25 10.80 29.05
C ASP A 533 23.11 9.90 29.91
N LEU A 534 22.98 8.60 29.70
CA LEU A 534 23.80 7.60 30.37
C LEU A 534 25.17 7.52 29.67
N LYS A 535 26.26 7.78 30.40
CA LYS A 535 27.61 7.76 29.82
C LYS A 535 28.03 6.32 29.50
N LYS A 536 28.55 6.13 28.29
CA LYS A 536 29.14 4.87 27.83
C LYS A 536 30.67 4.99 27.78
N ASP A 537 31.35 3.89 28.04
CA ASP A 537 32.79 3.71 27.88
C ASP A 537 33.16 3.51 26.40
N GLU A 538 34.45 3.51 26.05
CA GLU A 538 34.95 3.32 24.67
C GLU A 538 34.47 2.00 24.03
N ASN A 539 34.12 1.02 24.87
CA ASN A 539 33.55 -0.27 24.48
C ASN A 539 32.02 -0.28 24.41
N GLY A 540 31.35 0.87 24.49
CA GLY A 540 29.89 1.00 24.43
C GLY A 540 29.13 0.53 25.68
N ARG A 541 29.83 0.12 26.74
CA ARG A 541 29.24 -0.31 28.02
C ARG A 541 28.93 0.90 28.90
N TYR A 542 27.82 0.88 29.63
CA TYR A 542 27.48 1.95 30.56
C TYR A 542 28.53 2.07 31.68
N GLN A 543 28.90 3.31 32.02
CA GLN A 543 29.85 3.61 33.08
C GLN A 543 29.15 3.54 34.44
N TRP A 544 29.58 2.59 35.27
CA TRP A 544 29.09 2.43 36.64
C TRP A 544 30.07 3.03 37.64
N ASP A 545 29.52 3.71 38.64
CA ASP A 545 30.19 4.11 39.87
C ASP A 545 29.93 3.02 40.91
N GLY A 546 30.93 2.16 41.13
CA GLY A 546 30.82 0.93 41.93
C GLY A 546 30.85 -0.36 41.10
N LYS A 547 30.61 -1.51 41.75
CA LYS A 547 30.62 -2.82 41.07
C LYS A 547 29.37 -2.95 40.19
N PRO A 548 29.49 -3.11 38.85
CA PRO A 548 28.33 -3.22 37.98
C PRO A 548 27.48 -4.45 38.35
N PRO A 549 26.14 -4.37 38.21
CA PRO A 549 25.27 -5.51 38.44
C PRO A 549 25.45 -6.59 37.37
N ASP A 550 25.23 -7.85 37.72
CA ASP A 550 25.30 -8.98 36.79
C ASP A 550 24.15 -8.98 35.75
N ILE A 551 23.12 -8.17 35.99
CA ILE A 551 21.93 -8.04 35.13
C ILE A 551 22.06 -6.75 34.30
N PRO A 552 21.86 -6.81 32.97
CA PRO A 552 21.88 -5.63 32.11
C PRO A 552 20.78 -4.63 32.50
N LEU A 553 20.98 -3.36 32.15
CA LEU A 553 20.01 -2.30 32.40
C LEU A 553 18.72 -2.58 31.59
N ALA A 554 17.64 -2.97 32.26
CA ALA A 554 16.37 -3.25 31.61
C ALA A 554 15.64 -1.95 31.24
N ILE A 555 15.11 -1.90 30.01
CA ILE A 555 14.25 -0.79 29.57
C ILE A 555 13.01 -0.76 30.47
N GLY A 556 12.67 0.45 30.90
CA GLY A 556 11.54 0.70 31.76
C GLY A 556 11.77 0.46 33.26
N SER A 557 13.02 0.26 33.66
CA SER A 557 13.38 0.27 35.09
C SER A 557 13.16 1.64 35.70
N THR A 558 12.44 1.70 36.83
CA THR A 558 12.36 2.90 37.67
C THR A 558 13.73 3.21 38.24
N THR A 559 14.09 4.50 38.27
CA THR A 559 15.38 4.98 38.76
C THR A 559 15.20 6.13 39.74
N LYS A 560 16.16 6.24 40.66
CA LYS A 560 16.37 7.41 41.50
C LYS A 560 17.65 8.09 41.04
N SER A 561 17.54 9.34 40.64
CA SER A 561 18.64 10.11 40.07
C SER A 561 19.05 11.21 41.04
N LYS A 562 20.35 11.34 41.26
CA LYS A 562 20.96 12.40 42.07
C LYS A 562 21.70 13.34 41.13
N ILE A 563 21.13 14.51 40.90
CA ILE A 563 21.67 15.53 39.99
C ILE A 563 22.53 16.46 40.83
N ARG A 564 23.83 16.59 40.51
CA ARG A 564 24.73 17.53 41.21
C ARG A 564 24.54 18.92 40.61
N VAL A 565 24.08 19.86 41.43
CA VAL A 565 23.66 21.20 40.98
C VAL A 565 24.63 22.31 41.43
N GLY A 566 25.52 22.01 42.37
CA GLY A 566 26.58 22.89 42.82
C GLY A 566 27.33 22.29 44.01
N SER A 567 28.30 23.01 44.56
CA SER A 567 28.93 22.72 45.84
C SER A 567 28.87 23.94 46.74
N VAL A 568 28.69 23.72 48.05
CA VAL A 568 28.62 24.77 49.06
C VAL A 568 29.53 24.38 50.23
N PRO A 569 30.30 25.30 50.81
CA PRO A 569 31.12 24.98 51.98
C PRO A 569 30.21 24.67 53.20
N PRO A 570 30.56 23.70 54.06
CA PRO A 570 29.73 23.32 55.21
C PRO A 570 29.37 24.47 56.13
N ILE A 571 30.24 25.48 56.22
CA ILE A 571 29.99 26.65 57.05
C ILE A 571 28.67 27.36 56.70
N GLU A 572 28.32 27.44 55.41
CA GLU A 572 27.07 28.08 54.97
C GLU A 572 25.82 27.28 55.32
N VAL A 573 25.94 25.95 55.47
CA VAL A 573 24.83 25.09 55.91
C VAL A 573 24.66 25.13 57.42
N ILE A 574 25.77 25.27 58.17
CA ILE A 574 25.79 25.22 59.63
C ILE A 574 25.46 26.59 60.25
N LEU A 575 25.90 27.71 59.66
CA LEU A 575 25.63 29.06 60.17
C LEU A 575 24.13 29.34 60.45
N PRO A 576 23.20 28.98 59.54
CA PRO A 576 21.76 29.16 59.74
C PRO A 576 21.21 28.31 60.89
N LEU A 577 21.75 27.11 61.12
CA LEU A 577 21.32 26.21 62.19
C LEU A 577 21.75 26.74 63.56
N ILE A 578 22.96 27.31 63.65
CA ILE A 578 23.46 27.93 64.88
C ILE A 578 22.68 29.20 65.18
N THR A 579 22.46 30.07 64.19
CA THR A 579 21.67 31.31 64.38
C THR A 579 20.24 31.02 64.84
N ARG A 580 19.60 29.97 64.31
CA ARG A 580 18.27 29.52 64.75
C ARG A 580 18.23 28.94 66.18
N TYR A 581 19.37 28.59 66.76
CA TYR A 581 19.48 28.09 68.14
C TYR A 581 19.78 29.21 69.14
N PHE A 582 20.22 30.37 68.63
CA PHE A 582 20.54 31.57 69.42
C PHE A 582 19.47 32.68 69.30
N GLU A 583 18.46 32.47 68.46
CA GLU A 583 17.12 33.09 68.56
C GLU A 583 16.22 32.22 69.45
#